data_AF-A0A2R6MSF5-F1
#
_entry.id   AF-A0A2R6MSF5-F1
#
_cell.length_a   1.000
_cell.length_b   1.000
_cell.length_c   1.000
_cell.angle_alpha   90.00
_cell.angle_beta   90.00
_cell.angle_gamma   90.00
#
_symmetry.space_group_name_H-M   'P 1'
#
loop_
_entity.id
_entity.type
_entity.pdbx_description
1 polymer ?
#
loop_
_entity_poly.entity_id
_entity_poly.type
_entity_poly.pdbx_seq_one_letter_code
_entity_poly.pdbx_strand_id
1 'polypeptide(L)' 'MATFTVVVGDPETGTAHQFETDGQDANRFLGRSIGEEVDGAAVGLSGYTLRITGGSDDTGRPMHEDG' A
#
# COMPACT_ATOMS: atom_id res chain seq x y z
N MET A 1 6.45 -16.29 -1.14
CA MET A 1 5.46 -15.43 -0.45
C MET A 1 5.56 -14.06 -1.06
N ALA A 2 4.45 -13.33 -1.19
CA ALA A 2 4.52 -11.95 -1.68
C ALA A 2 5.22 -11.08 -0.63
N THR A 3 6.07 -10.18 -1.11
CA THR A 3 6.73 -9.15 -0.32
C THR A 3 6.45 -7.82 -0.99
N PHE A 4 5.94 -6.86 -0.23
CA PHE A 4 5.67 -5.51 -0.71
C PHE A 4 6.48 -4.51 0.10
N THR A 5 6.95 -3.49 -0.61
CA THR A 5 7.39 -2.25 0.01
C THR A 5 6.22 -1.28 -0.08
N VAL A 6 5.64 -0.92 1.06
CA VAL A 6 4.49 -0.02 1.15
C VAL A 6 4.98 1.36 1.59
N VAL A 7 4.65 2.40 0.82
CA VAL A 7 4.96 3.79 1.19
C VAL A 7 3.66 4.46 1.59
N VAL A 8 3.57 4.87 2.86
CA VAL A 8 2.42 5.59 3.40
C VAL A 8 2.76 7.06 3.49
N GLY A 9 2.04 7.89 2.73
CA GLY A 9 2.11 9.35 2.82
C GLY A 9 1.12 9.87 3.86
N ASP A 10 1.59 10.74 4.75
CA ASP A 10 0.75 11.52 5.65
C ASP A 10 0.53 12.91 5.03
N PRO A 11 -0.68 13.22 4.52
CA PRO A 11 -0.96 14.49 3.88
C PRO A 11 -1.01 15.67 4.86
N GLU A 12 -1.21 15.44 6.16
CA GLU A 12 -1.28 16.49 7.16
C GLU A 12 0.13 17.02 7.49
N THR A 13 1.11 16.12 7.55
CA THR A 13 2.51 16.46 7.86
C THR A 13 3.37 16.60 6.61
N GLY A 14 2.93 16.09 5.46
CA GLY A 14 3.67 16.07 4.21
C GLY A 14 4.84 15.07 4.21
N THR A 15 4.86 14.12 5.13
CA THR A 15 5.90 13.09 5.23
C THR A 15 5.47 11.78 4.57
N ALA A 16 6.44 10.94 4.24
CA ALA A 16 6.20 9.58 3.77
C ALA A 16 7.07 8.59 4.54
N HIS A 17 6.50 7.44 4.88
CA HIS A 17 7.16 6.39 5.63
C HIS A 17 7.07 5.07 4.85
N GLN A 18 8.21 4.38 4.73
CA GLN A 18 8.30 3.11 4.03
C GLN A 18 8.25 1.94 5.01
N PHE A 19 7.44 0.95 4.69
CA PHE A 19 7.23 -0.25 5.48
C PHE A 19 7.49 -1.48 4.60
N GLU A 20 8.18 -2.46 5.16
CA GLU A 20 8.31 -3.78 4.55
C GLU A 20 7.15 -4.64 5.06
N THR A 21 6.47 -5.30 4.13
CA THR A 21 5.32 -6.15 4.45
C THR A 21 5.44 -7.47 3.72
N ASP A 22 5.30 -8.57 4.46
CA ASP A 22 5.41 -9.91 3.93
C ASP A 22 4.28 -10.82 4.43
N GLY A 23 4.28 -12.08 4.00
CA GLY A 23 3.39 -13.10 4.52
C GLY A 23 1.90 -12.76 4.40
N GLN A 24 1.17 -12.84 5.51
CA GLN A 24 -0.28 -12.58 5.55
C GLN A 24 -0.62 -11.10 5.37
N ASP A 25 0.26 -10.21 5.83
CA ASP A 25 0.08 -8.77 5.70
C ASP A 25 0.20 -8.33 4.25
N ALA A 26 1.15 -8.90 3.51
CA ALA A 26 1.32 -8.64 2.07
C ALA A 26 0.08 -9.06 1.26
N ASN A 27 -0.57 -10.16 1.65
CA ASN A 27 -1.76 -10.66 0.95
C ASN A 27 -2.94 -9.69 1.01
N ARG A 28 -2.96 -8.74 1.95
CA ARG A 28 -4.04 -7.73 2.05
C ARG A 28 -4.02 -6.72 0.89
N PHE A 29 -2.87 -6.57 0.24
CA PHE A 29 -2.68 -5.68 -0.91
C PHE A 29 -2.91 -6.41 -2.26
N LEU A 30 -2.95 -7.74 -2.27
CA LEU A 30 -3.16 -8.52 -3.50
C LEU A 30 -4.59 -8.37 -4.01
N GLY A 31 -4.72 -8.16 -5.31
CA GLY A 31 -6.03 -8.04 -5.99
C GLY A 31 -6.76 -6.73 -5.69
N ARG A 32 -6.07 -5.75 -5.09
CA ARG A 32 -6.62 -4.41 -4.85
C ARG A 32 -6.25 -3.44 -5.97
N SER A 33 -7.18 -2.54 -6.25
CA SER A 33 -7.05 -1.47 -7.25
C SER A 33 -6.77 -0.12 -6.60
N ILE A 34 -6.31 0.84 -7.40
CA ILE A 34 -6.19 2.23 -6.96
C ILE A 34 -7.59 2.75 -6.57
N GLY A 35 -7.65 3.54 -5.50
CA GLY A 35 -8.89 4.06 -4.91
C GLY A 35 -9.50 3.13 -3.86
N GLU A 36 -9.13 1.86 -3.82
CA GLU A 36 -9.58 0.95 -2.76
C GLU A 36 -8.88 1.20 -1.43
N GLU A 37 -9.54 0.76 -0.36
CA GLU A 37 -9.07 0.89 1.01
C GLU A 37 -8.56 -0.45 1.57
N VAL A 38 -7.54 -0.36 2.43
CA VAL A 38 -6.97 -1.48 3.17
C VAL A 38 -6.76 -1.10 4.63
N ASP A 39 -6.84 -2.08 5.52
CA ASP A 39 -6.58 -1.88 6.95
C ASP A 39 -5.09 -1.55 7.18
N GLY A 40 -4.83 -0.44 7.86
CA GLY A 40 -3.47 0.04 8.18
C GLY A 40 -2.70 -0.89 9.12
N ALA A 41 -3.38 -1.81 9.81
CA ALA A 41 -2.72 -2.86 10.59
C ALA A 41 -1.74 -3.69 9.75
N ALA A 42 -1.94 -3.79 8.43
CA ALA A 42 -1.04 -4.48 7.51
C ALA A 42 0.39 -3.90 7.48
N VAL A 43 0.56 -2.65 7.90
CA VAL A 43 1.86 -1.95 8.00
C VAL A 43 2.14 -1.45 9.42
N GLY A 44 1.46 -2.00 10.42
CA GLY A 44 1.62 -1.61 11.83
C GLY A 44 0.87 -0.33 12.24
N LEU A 45 0.07 0.26 11.35
CA LEU A 45 -0.76 1.45 11.62
C LEU A 45 -2.17 1.03 12.07
N SER A 46 -2.25 0.32 13.20
CA SER A 46 -3.54 -0.17 13.73
C SER A 46 -4.51 0.97 14.01
N GLY A 47 -5.76 0.83 13.57
CA GLY A 47 -6.80 1.84 13.74
C GLY A 47 -6.87 2.89 12.61
N TYR A 48 -5.99 2.79 11.62
CA TYR A 48 -6.03 3.60 10.40
C TYR A 48 -6.59 2.80 9.22
N THR A 49 -7.25 3.51 8.32
CA THR A 49 -7.60 3.00 6.99
C THR A 49 -6.71 3.69 5.97
N LEU A 50 -6.04 2.90 5.12
CA LEU A 50 -5.17 3.41 4.07
C LEU A 50 -5.87 3.29 2.72
N ARG A 51 -5.79 4.33 1.90
CA ARG A 51 -6.25 4.30 0.51
C ARG A 51 -5.07 4.02 -0.42
N ILE A 52 -5.23 3.07 -1.33
CA ILE A 52 -4.24 2.79 -2.37
C ILE A 52 -4.31 3.94 -3.38
N THR A 53 -3.22 4.65 -3.54
CA THR A 53 -3.10 5.79 -4.47
C THR A 53 -2.25 5.48 -5.69
N GLY A 54 -1.61 4.32 -5.73
CA GLY A 54 -0.73 3.89 -6.80
C GLY A 54 0.15 2.72 -6.37
N GLY A 55 1.06 2.35 -7.27
CA GLY A 55 2.04 1.29 -7.05
C GLY A 55 2.79 1.01 -8.34
N SER A 56 3.76 0.10 -8.27
CA SER A 56 4.49 -0.37 -9.44
C SER A 56 4.83 -1.85 -9.31
N ASP A 57 5.03 -2.52 -10.44
CA ASP A 57 5.57 -3.88 -10.48
C ASP A 57 7.11 -3.91 -10.31
N ASP A 58 7.69 -5.11 -10.32
CA ASP A 58 9.12 -5.37 -10.20
C ASP A 58 9.94 -4.78 -11.35
N THR A 59 9.33 -4.55 -12.52
CA THR A 59 9.94 -3.88 -13.66
C THR A 59 9.74 -2.37 -13.66
N GLY A 60 9.06 -1.83 -12.64
CA GLY A 60 8.78 -0.41 -12.48
C GLY A 60 7.61 0.10 -13.33
N ARG A 61 6.77 -0.78 -13.90
CA ARG A 61 5.54 -0.31 -14.56
C ARG A 61 4.59 0.23 -13.51
N PRO A 62 4.06 1.44 -13.68
CA PRO A 62 3.10 2.00 -12.75
C PRO A 62 1.75 1.27 -12.87
N MET A 63 1.05 1.16 -11.75
CA MET A 63 -0.38 0.90 -11.75
C MET A 63 -1.10 2.05 -12.45
N HIS A 64 -2.09 1.73 -13.25
CA HIS A 64 -2.99 2.72 -13.83
C HIS A 64 -4.31 2.72 -13.05
N GLU A 65 -4.84 3.91 -12.77
CA GLU A 65 -6.27 4.03 -12.51
C GLU A 65 -6.94 3.70 -13.83
N ASP A 66 -7.55 2.51 -13.93
CA ASP A 66 -8.49 2.25 -15.00
C ASP A 66 -9.60 3.32 -14.86
N GLY A 67 -9.64 4.24 -15.84
CA GLY A 67 -10.60 5.34 -15.90
C GLY A 67 -11.99 4.90 -16.35
#